data_AF-A0A4Q4Y596-F1
#
_entry.id   AF-A0A4Q4Y596-F1
#
_cell.length_a   1.000
_cell.length_b   1.000
_cell.length_c   1.000
_cell.angle_alpha   90.00
_cell.angle_beta   90.00
_cell.angle_gamma   90.00
#
_symmetry.space_group_name_H-M   'P 1'
#
loop_
_entity.id
_entity.type
_entity.pdbx_description
1 polymer ?
#
loop_
_entity_poly.entity_id
_entity_poly.type
_entity_poly.pdbx_seq_one_letter_code
_entity_poly.pdbx_strand_id
1 'polypeptide(L)'
;MDEQVTRLVDKAWEGFQQIPEDRRLLIAIGGIPGSGKTTLSQKVAMAINARHATLHPETPVTETASVAAFVPMDGYHLTRAQLSAMPDPAHAHARRGAEFTFDGAAFLRLVRALRVPLSSETKPVLAPSFDHAVKDPKPDDIAVLPGHRVVVFEGNYVCLDREPWREAASLMDERWFVDVDFVTARRRLVARHVRAGIAADEDEAGRRADENDLLNGEEIVKNRVPVDEVVVTVSVVEVEAPALTNEAASSKKRKSQVEEIEVDLSLPEPPSKKAKRLLKKGKPLPVEPASDDEAEDDGVPPSKTTTKDGKEKRSDHGIWIGNLPFHLTRADLFKWLIDNSGGAITEENITRVNLPMMKASGGKGRQRTEGEEQKPQNRGFAYVDFDSEAAHVAAMALTESELGARRVLIKDSKSFEGRPHKESTSTENGPQSGTNGMAAAKNNTSKKIYVGNLSFQTTEDDLRAQFDKCGEIEWLKVATFEDSGKSEGGDRDGR
;
A
#
# COMPACT_ATOMS: atom_id res chain seq x y z
N MET A 1 -3.05 -8.99 11.98
CA MET A 1 -4.38 -8.35 11.82
C MET A 1 -5.47 -9.40 11.70
N ASP A 2 -5.26 -10.48 10.95
CA ASP A 2 -6.31 -11.49 10.71
C ASP A 2 -6.72 -12.24 11.97
N GLU A 3 -5.78 -12.63 12.84
CA GLU A 3 -6.10 -13.25 14.15
C GLU A 3 -6.97 -12.33 15.04
N GLN A 4 -6.68 -11.03 15.06
CA GLN A 4 -7.48 -10.06 15.81
C GLN A 4 -8.89 -9.92 15.23
N VAL A 5 -9.03 -9.92 13.90
CA VAL A 5 -10.34 -9.88 13.24
C VAL A 5 -11.13 -11.14 13.56
N THR A 6 -10.51 -12.33 13.46
CA THR A 6 -11.16 -13.61 13.78
C THR A 6 -11.68 -13.61 15.22
N ARG A 7 -10.86 -13.22 16.20
CA ARG A 7 -11.27 -13.13 17.60
C ARG A 7 -12.47 -12.20 17.82
N LEU A 8 -12.48 -11.04 17.18
CA LEU A 8 -13.59 -10.08 17.28
C LEU A 8 -14.86 -10.60 16.60
N VAL A 9 -14.71 -11.29 15.47
CA VAL A 9 -15.82 -11.95 14.76
C VAL A 9 -16.40 -13.07 15.61
N ASP A 10 -15.56 -13.89 16.26
CA ASP A 10 -16.01 -14.94 17.18
C ASP A 10 -16.80 -14.35 18.34
N LYS A 11 -16.27 -13.30 18.99
CA LYS A 11 -16.96 -12.61 20.09
C LYS A 11 -18.31 -12.04 19.65
N ALA A 12 -18.35 -11.32 18.52
CA ALA A 12 -19.58 -10.78 17.98
C ALA A 12 -20.57 -11.87 17.59
N TRP A 13 -20.09 -12.99 17.04
CA TRP A 13 -20.90 -14.13 16.65
C TRP A 13 -21.53 -14.82 17.86
N GLU A 14 -20.76 -15.06 18.92
CA GLU A 14 -21.26 -15.60 20.18
C GLU A 14 -22.32 -14.68 20.81
N GLY A 15 -22.06 -13.37 20.85
CA GLY A 15 -23.03 -12.38 21.33
C GLY A 15 -24.32 -12.37 20.49
N PHE A 16 -24.19 -12.46 19.17
CA PHE A 16 -25.32 -12.57 18.25
C PHE A 16 -26.15 -13.83 18.49
N GLN A 17 -25.51 -14.97 18.74
CA GLN A 17 -26.22 -16.24 19.03
C GLN A 17 -26.95 -16.23 20.39
N GLN A 18 -26.47 -15.45 21.35
CA GLN A 18 -27.05 -15.38 22.69
C GLN A 18 -28.15 -14.31 22.83
N ILE A 19 -28.21 -13.34 21.91
CA ILE A 19 -29.20 -12.26 21.99
C ILE A 19 -30.59 -12.75 21.53
N PRO A 20 -31.68 -12.38 22.23
CA PRO A 20 -33.04 -12.73 21.82
C PRO A 20 -33.36 -12.38 20.36
N GLU A 21 -34.20 -13.18 19.70
CA GLU A 21 -34.50 -13.03 18.28
C GLU A 21 -35.11 -11.68 17.90
N ASP A 22 -35.79 -11.06 18.85
CA ASP A 22 -36.41 -9.75 18.74
C ASP A 22 -35.43 -8.60 19.03
N ARG A 23 -34.12 -8.84 19.20
CA ARG A 23 -33.14 -7.80 19.55
C ARG A 23 -31.95 -7.78 18.61
N ARG A 24 -31.38 -6.59 18.43
CA ARG A 24 -30.13 -6.38 17.68
C ARG A 24 -28.94 -6.32 18.61
N LEU A 25 -27.84 -6.94 18.21
CA LEU A 25 -26.52 -6.75 18.79
C LEU A 25 -25.93 -5.45 18.22
N LEU A 26 -25.67 -4.46 19.07
CA LEU A 26 -25.07 -3.18 18.67
C LEU A 26 -23.61 -3.11 19.11
N ILE A 27 -22.72 -2.92 18.14
CA ILE A 27 -21.26 -2.86 18.36
C ILE A 27 -20.77 -1.47 17.98
N ALA A 28 -20.09 -0.77 18.87
CA ALA A 28 -19.42 0.49 18.58
C ALA A 28 -17.92 0.28 18.46
N ILE A 29 -17.34 0.69 17.33
CA ILE A 29 -15.90 0.64 17.07
C ILE A 29 -15.37 2.08 16.99
N GLY A 30 -14.78 2.52 18.10
CA GLY A 30 -14.17 3.82 18.27
C GLY A 30 -12.67 3.81 17.93
N GLY A 31 -12.10 4.99 17.76
CA GLY A 31 -10.66 5.18 17.57
C GLY A 31 -10.34 6.57 17.04
N ILE A 32 -9.09 7.01 17.20
CA ILE A 32 -8.67 8.34 16.74
C ILE A 32 -8.63 8.42 15.20
N PRO A 33 -8.66 9.62 14.60
CA PRO A 33 -8.36 9.79 13.17
C PRO A 33 -7.02 9.11 12.81
N GLY A 34 -6.99 8.35 11.71
CA GLY A 34 -5.80 7.60 11.27
C GLY A 34 -5.57 6.24 11.96
N SER A 35 -6.43 5.83 12.91
CA SER A 35 -6.33 4.53 13.59
C SER A 35 -6.54 3.31 12.69
N GLY A 36 -7.34 3.44 11.63
CA GLY A 36 -7.73 2.32 10.76
C GLY A 36 -9.02 1.62 11.19
N LYS A 37 -9.80 2.24 12.08
CA LYS A 37 -11.10 1.72 12.54
C LYS A 37 -12.09 1.39 11.43
N THR A 38 -12.21 2.21 10.38
CA THR A 38 -13.10 1.92 9.23
C THR A 38 -12.74 0.60 8.56
N THR A 39 -11.45 0.34 8.34
CA THR A 39 -10.97 -0.92 7.76
C THR A 39 -11.28 -2.11 8.66
N LEU A 40 -11.09 -1.97 9.97
CA LEU A 40 -11.41 -3.03 10.94
C LEU A 40 -12.91 -3.33 10.93
N SER A 41 -13.76 -2.30 11.06
CA SER A 41 -15.21 -2.43 11.15
C SER A 41 -15.82 -3.06 9.90
N GLN A 42 -15.36 -2.66 8.71
CA GLN A 42 -15.78 -3.29 7.45
C GLN A 42 -15.38 -4.76 7.41
N LYS A 43 -14.13 -5.10 7.77
CA LYS A 43 -13.66 -6.50 7.81
C LYS A 43 -14.50 -7.35 8.76
N VAL A 44 -14.81 -6.84 9.95
CA VAL A 44 -15.65 -7.55 10.93
C VAL A 44 -17.07 -7.77 10.38
N ALA A 45 -17.72 -6.73 9.86
CA ALA A 45 -19.08 -6.85 9.31
C ALA A 45 -19.13 -7.83 8.13
N MET A 46 -18.16 -7.76 7.21
CA MET A 46 -18.05 -8.70 6.09
C MET A 46 -17.83 -10.13 6.56
N ALA A 47 -16.96 -10.36 7.54
CA ALA A 47 -16.67 -11.69 8.06
C ALA A 47 -17.87 -12.30 8.81
N ILE A 48 -18.62 -11.50 9.57
CA ILE A 48 -19.88 -11.95 10.20
C ILE A 48 -20.89 -12.38 9.13
N ASN A 49 -21.07 -11.58 8.08
CA ASN A 49 -21.97 -11.91 6.97
C ASN A 49 -21.54 -13.17 6.22
N ALA A 50 -20.24 -13.34 5.95
CA ALA A 50 -19.70 -14.54 5.33
C ALA A 50 -19.96 -15.79 6.18
N ARG A 51 -19.71 -15.71 7.49
CA ARG A 51 -19.99 -16.81 8.43
C ARG A 51 -21.47 -17.19 8.45
N HIS A 52 -22.36 -16.19 8.45
CA HIS A 52 -23.80 -16.43 8.38
C HIS A 52 -24.20 -17.14 7.08
N ALA A 53 -23.66 -16.71 5.94
CA ALA A 53 -23.92 -17.34 4.65
C ALA A 53 -23.48 -18.82 4.62
N THR A 54 -22.31 -19.13 5.19
CA THR A 54 -21.81 -20.51 5.28
C THR A 54 -22.71 -21.41 6.13
N LEU A 55 -23.26 -20.88 7.23
CA LEU A 55 -24.13 -21.65 8.13
C LEU A 55 -25.58 -21.72 7.65
N HIS A 56 -25.99 -20.83 6.75
CA HIS A 56 -27.34 -20.73 6.20
C HIS A 56 -27.32 -20.64 4.66
N PRO A 57 -26.87 -21.69 3.95
CA PRO A 57 -26.70 -21.67 2.50
C PRO A 57 -28.01 -21.49 1.72
N GLU A 58 -29.15 -21.76 2.36
CA GLU A 58 -30.50 -21.55 1.82
C GLU A 58 -30.86 -20.06 1.67
N THR A 59 -30.11 -19.16 2.33
CA THR A 59 -30.33 -17.71 2.30
C THR A 59 -29.32 -17.06 1.34
N PRO A 60 -29.76 -16.51 0.20
CA PRO A 60 -28.86 -15.84 -0.74
C PRO A 60 -28.12 -14.69 -0.06
N VAL A 61 -26.82 -14.52 -0.33
CA VAL A 61 -26.06 -13.35 0.15
C VAL A 61 -26.40 -12.15 -0.73
N THR A 62 -27.46 -11.43 -0.37
CA THR A 62 -27.80 -10.11 -0.94
C THR A 62 -27.70 -9.06 0.16
N GLU A 63 -27.57 -7.78 -0.19
CA GLU A 63 -27.60 -6.68 0.80
C GLU A 63 -28.82 -6.76 1.73
N THR A 64 -29.95 -7.24 1.20
CA THR A 64 -31.21 -7.42 1.94
C THR A 64 -31.26 -8.64 2.86
N ALA A 65 -30.36 -9.59 2.67
CA ALA A 65 -30.32 -10.87 3.38
C ALA A 65 -29.09 -11.01 4.30
N SER A 66 -28.24 -9.99 4.34
CA SER A 66 -27.13 -9.93 5.28
C SER A 66 -27.64 -9.84 6.72
N VAL A 67 -26.86 -10.38 7.68
CA VAL A 67 -27.22 -10.34 9.10
C VAL A 67 -26.60 -9.14 9.82
N ALA A 68 -25.50 -8.61 9.28
CA ALA A 68 -24.75 -7.48 9.82
C ALA A 68 -24.83 -6.26 8.91
N ALA A 69 -25.23 -5.12 9.48
CA ALA A 69 -25.16 -3.81 8.85
C ALA A 69 -23.95 -3.00 9.37
N PHE A 70 -23.37 -2.18 8.50
CA PHE A 70 -22.31 -1.23 8.84
C PHE A 70 -22.84 0.20 8.75
N VAL A 71 -22.69 0.98 9.83
CA VAL A 71 -23.17 2.37 9.90
C VAL A 71 -22.01 3.29 10.32
N PRO A 72 -21.43 4.06 9.37
CA PRO A 72 -20.40 5.03 9.70
C PRO A 72 -21.01 6.26 10.38
N MET A 73 -20.33 6.76 11.40
CA MET A 73 -20.67 8.01 12.09
C MET A 73 -20.50 9.23 11.18
N ASP A 74 -19.69 9.14 10.13
CA ASP A 74 -19.40 10.27 9.23
C ASP A 74 -20.66 10.86 8.57
N GLY A 75 -21.73 10.07 8.40
CA GLY A 75 -23.01 10.59 7.89
C GLY A 75 -23.70 11.59 8.83
N TYR A 76 -23.23 11.72 10.07
CA TYR A 76 -23.73 12.66 11.07
C TYR A 76 -22.91 13.95 11.13
N HIS A 77 -21.96 14.18 10.22
CA HIS A 77 -21.38 15.52 10.09
C HIS A 77 -22.48 16.54 9.84
N LEU A 78 -22.35 17.72 10.44
CA LEU A 78 -23.16 18.85 10.03
C LEU A 78 -22.81 19.24 8.59
N THR A 79 -23.84 19.60 7.83
CA THR A 79 -23.67 20.10 6.47
C THR A 79 -22.83 21.37 6.47
N ARG A 80 -22.12 21.64 5.38
CA ARG A 80 -21.38 22.91 5.22
C ARG A 80 -22.29 24.12 5.40
N ALA A 81 -23.54 24.03 4.96
CA ALA A 81 -24.54 25.08 5.16
C ALA A 81 -24.83 25.30 6.66
N GLN A 82 -25.01 24.24 7.44
CA GLN A 82 -25.19 24.33 8.90
C GLN A 82 -23.95 24.89 9.60
N LEU A 83 -22.74 24.45 9.21
CA LEU A 83 -21.48 25.01 9.74
C LEU A 83 -21.37 26.51 9.45
N SER A 84 -21.73 26.93 8.23
CA SER A 84 -21.77 28.35 7.83
C SER A 84 -22.81 29.18 8.60
N ALA A 85 -23.82 28.54 9.19
CA ALA A 85 -24.86 29.20 9.98
C ALA A 85 -24.53 29.25 11.49
N MET A 86 -23.41 28.68 11.92
CA MET A 86 -22.96 28.74 13.32
C MET A 86 -22.52 30.16 13.72
N PRO A 87 -22.43 30.47 15.04
CA PRO A 87 -21.97 31.77 15.51
C PRO A 87 -20.56 32.15 15.05
N ASP A 88 -19.66 31.17 14.92
CA ASP A 88 -18.31 31.33 14.36
C ASP A 88 -18.08 30.33 13.21
N PRO A 89 -18.51 30.68 11.98
CA PRO A 89 -18.36 29.82 10.82
C PRO A 89 -16.90 29.47 10.49
N ALA A 90 -15.99 30.43 10.67
CA ALA A 90 -14.58 30.24 10.32
C ALA A 90 -13.96 29.16 11.21
N HIS A 91 -14.21 29.24 12.52
CA HIS A 91 -13.79 28.20 13.46
C HIS A 91 -14.47 26.86 13.18
N ALA A 92 -15.78 26.86 12.91
CA ALA A 92 -16.53 25.63 12.63
C ALA A 92 -16.00 24.87 11.39
N HIS A 93 -15.70 25.58 10.31
CA HIS A 93 -15.09 24.98 9.11
C HIS A 93 -13.64 24.54 9.35
N ALA A 94 -12.85 25.32 10.10
CA ALA A 94 -11.47 24.97 10.44
C ALA A 94 -11.40 23.71 11.32
N ARG A 95 -12.35 23.55 12.25
CA ARG A 95 -12.46 22.41 13.16
C ARG A 95 -13.44 21.34 12.67
N ARG A 96 -13.77 21.31 11.38
CA ARG A 96 -14.61 20.24 10.84
C ARG A 96 -13.96 18.88 11.12
N GLY A 97 -14.72 17.98 11.73
CA GLY A 97 -14.23 16.71 12.27
C GLY A 97 -14.11 16.71 13.80
N ALA A 98 -14.16 17.86 14.46
CA ALA A 98 -14.32 17.98 15.92
C ALA A 98 -15.74 17.56 16.35
N GLU A 99 -15.90 17.12 17.60
CA GLU A 99 -17.17 16.59 18.14
C GLU A 99 -18.38 17.50 17.86
N PHE A 100 -18.25 18.80 18.13
CA PHE A 100 -19.34 19.77 17.97
C PHE A 100 -19.76 20.01 16.51
N THR A 101 -19.00 19.49 15.55
CA THR A 101 -19.31 19.56 14.11
C THR A 101 -20.15 18.38 13.61
N PHE A 102 -20.64 17.53 14.53
CA PHE A 102 -21.55 16.42 14.26
C PHE A 102 -22.91 16.64 14.94
N ASP A 103 -23.97 16.12 14.32
CA ASP A 103 -25.28 15.99 14.96
C ASP A 103 -25.34 14.71 15.80
N GLY A 104 -24.72 14.76 16.99
CA GLY A 104 -24.75 13.64 17.93
C GLY A 104 -26.16 13.30 18.43
N ALA A 105 -27.09 14.26 18.42
CA ALA A 105 -28.46 14.01 18.83
C ALA A 105 -29.19 13.15 17.79
N ALA A 106 -28.94 13.36 16.50
CA ALA A 106 -29.43 12.49 15.43
C ALA A 106 -28.82 11.08 15.51
N PHE A 107 -27.53 10.97 15.84
CA PHE A 107 -26.89 9.67 16.05
C PHE A 107 -27.55 8.91 17.21
N LEU A 108 -27.76 9.56 18.36
CA LEU A 108 -28.46 8.96 19.50
C LEU A 108 -29.90 8.55 19.15
N ARG A 109 -30.64 9.33 18.34
CA ARG A 109 -31.98 8.95 17.85
C ARG A 109 -31.93 7.66 17.03
N LEU A 110 -30.94 7.48 16.17
CA LEU A 110 -30.76 6.24 15.41
C LEU A 110 -30.50 5.06 16.36
N VAL A 111 -29.55 5.20 17.29
CA VAL A 111 -29.20 4.12 18.24
C VAL A 111 -30.40 3.70 19.07
N ARG A 112 -31.17 4.67 19.60
CA ARG A 112 -32.42 4.38 20.33
C ARG A 112 -33.46 3.67 19.47
N ALA A 113 -33.63 4.09 18.20
CA ALA A 113 -34.56 3.43 17.28
C ALA A 113 -34.17 1.98 17.00
N LEU A 114 -32.87 1.69 16.89
CA LEU A 114 -32.34 0.34 16.67
C LEU A 114 -32.37 -0.56 17.90
N ARG A 115 -32.57 0.00 19.10
CA ARG A 115 -32.80 -0.75 20.34
C ARG A 115 -34.25 -1.17 20.57
N VAL A 116 -35.19 -0.61 19.82
CA VAL A 116 -36.59 -1.06 19.87
C VAL A 116 -36.65 -2.53 19.42
N PRO A 117 -37.29 -3.43 20.18
CA PRO A 117 -37.42 -4.83 19.79
C PRO A 117 -38.09 -5.02 18.43
N LEU A 118 -37.60 -5.99 17.67
CA LEU A 118 -38.08 -6.38 16.36
C LEU A 118 -39.42 -7.12 16.47
N SER A 119 -40.27 -6.87 15.48
CA SER A 119 -41.56 -7.51 15.29
C SER A 119 -41.85 -7.63 13.79
N SER A 120 -42.92 -8.35 13.44
CA SER A 120 -43.39 -8.44 12.04
C SER A 120 -43.76 -7.09 11.41
N GLU A 121 -43.99 -6.06 12.23
CA GLU A 121 -44.32 -4.70 11.78
C GLU A 121 -43.10 -3.77 11.72
N THR A 122 -41.92 -4.25 12.11
CA THR A 122 -40.70 -3.44 12.13
C THR A 122 -40.32 -3.00 10.72
N LYS A 123 -40.14 -1.70 10.56
CA LYS A 123 -39.74 -1.08 9.29
C LYS A 123 -38.22 -0.86 9.26
N PRO A 124 -37.62 -0.74 8.06
CA PRO A 124 -36.24 -0.26 7.93
C PRO A 124 -36.04 1.07 8.65
N VAL A 125 -34.92 1.18 9.38
CA VAL A 125 -34.48 2.44 9.98
C VAL A 125 -33.40 3.02 9.08
N LEU A 126 -33.55 4.28 8.69
CA LEU A 126 -32.65 4.95 7.74
C LEU A 126 -31.58 5.75 8.49
N ALA A 127 -30.34 5.61 8.04
CA ALA A 127 -29.19 6.33 8.55
C ALA A 127 -28.52 7.13 7.41
N PRO A 128 -27.92 8.28 7.69
CA PRO A 128 -27.19 9.03 6.69
C PRO A 128 -25.82 8.39 6.38
N SER A 129 -25.34 8.59 5.15
CA SER A 129 -23.95 8.35 4.76
C SER A 129 -23.21 9.67 4.57
N PHE A 130 -21.91 9.63 4.24
CA PHE A 130 -21.12 10.81 3.90
C PHE A 130 -20.58 10.72 2.49
N ASP A 131 -20.86 11.73 1.67
CA ASP A 131 -20.34 11.82 0.31
C ASP A 131 -19.02 12.60 0.33
N HIS A 132 -17.91 11.91 0.07
CA HIS A 132 -16.58 12.54 0.04
C HIS A 132 -16.33 13.42 -1.19
N ALA A 133 -17.07 13.23 -2.28
CA ALA A 133 -16.97 14.08 -3.47
C ALA A 133 -17.68 15.41 -3.23
N VAL A 134 -18.89 15.36 -2.67
CA VAL A 134 -19.67 16.57 -2.32
C VAL A 134 -19.18 17.20 -1.01
N LYS A 135 -18.52 16.41 -0.15
CA LYS A 135 -18.03 16.79 1.19
C LYS A 135 -19.18 17.17 2.12
N ASP A 136 -20.31 16.46 2.04
CA ASP A 136 -21.48 16.65 2.90
C ASP A 136 -22.24 15.33 3.15
N PRO A 137 -23.02 15.24 4.23
CA PRO A 137 -23.80 14.05 4.53
C PRO A 137 -24.94 13.86 3.51
N LYS A 138 -25.24 12.59 3.21
CA LYS A 138 -26.38 12.19 2.40
C LYS A 138 -27.44 11.56 3.30
N PRO A 139 -28.61 12.20 3.50
CA PRO A 139 -29.65 11.67 4.38
C PRO A 139 -30.24 10.37 3.81
N ASP A 140 -30.72 9.52 4.71
CA ASP A 140 -31.50 8.31 4.39
C ASP A 140 -30.83 7.31 3.42
N ASP A 141 -29.50 7.30 3.37
CA ASP A 141 -28.73 6.53 2.38
C ASP A 141 -28.46 5.08 2.80
N ILE A 142 -28.40 4.82 4.10
CA ILE A 142 -28.10 3.49 4.65
C ILE A 142 -29.35 2.92 5.31
N ALA A 143 -29.89 1.84 4.77
CA ALA A 143 -31.06 1.17 5.31
C ALA A 143 -30.70 0.03 6.28
N VAL A 144 -31.00 0.21 7.55
CA VAL A 144 -30.90 -0.86 8.56
C VAL A 144 -32.22 -1.65 8.58
N LEU A 145 -32.27 -2.72 7.80
CA LEU A 145 -33.42 -3.60 7.63
C LEU A 145 -33.73 -4.43 8.88
N PRO A 146 -34.96 -4.96 9.04
CA PRO A 146 -35.32 -5.86 10.15
C PRO A 146 -34.41 -7.11 10.26
N GLY A 147 -33.91 -7.61 9.13
CA GLY A 147 -32.99 -8.76 9.10
C GLY A 147 -31.58 -8.49 9.65
N HIS A 148 -31.15 -7.22 9.75
CA HIS A 148 -29.81 -6.86 10.25
C HIS A 148 -29.71 -7.00 11.78
N ARG A 149 -29.57 -8.23 12.28
CA ARG A 149 -29.50 -8.52 13.71
C ARG A 149 -28.20 -8.08 14.37
N VAL A 150 -27.15 -7.79 13.60
CA VAL A 150 -25.91 -7.16 14.08
C VAL A 150 -25.76 -5.79 13.43
N VAL A 151 -25.46 -4.76 14.21
CA VAL A 151 -25.18 -3.42 13.68
C VAL A 151 -23.85 -2.93 14.20
N VAL A 152 -22.91 -2.70 13.29
CA VAL A 152 -21.57 -2.21 13.58
C VAL A 152 -21.52 -0.72 13.28
N PHE A 153 -21.41 0.09 14.34
CA PHE A 153 -21.15 1.52 14.25
C PHE A 153 -19.64 1.78 14.26
N GLU A 154 -19.18 2.70 13.42
CA GLU A 154 -17.78 3.14 13.42
C GLU A 154 -17.69 4.64 13.45
N GLY A 155 -16.84 5.19 14.31
CA GLY A 155 -16.61 6.63 14.34
C GLY A 155 -15.61 7.09 15.38
N ASN A 156 -15.24 8.36 15.31
CA ASN A 156 -14.30 8.96 16.27
C ASN A 156 -14.91 9.05 17.67
N TYR A 157 -16.18 9.47 17.77
CA TYR A 157 -16.82 9.85 19.03
C TYR A 157 -17.85 8.83 19.53
N VAL A 158 -17.97 7.66 18.89
CA VAL A 158 -18.96 6.62 19.29
C VAL A 158 -18.74 6.07 20.71
N CYS A 159 -17.56 6.30 21.29
CA CYS A 159 -17.20 5.96 22.67
C CYS A 159 -16.82 7.19 23.51
N LEU A 160 -17.19 8.41 23.11
CA LEU A 160 -16.83 9.63 23.84
C LEU A 160 -17.70 9.80 25.10
N ASP A 161 -17.08 10.09 26.25
CA ASP A 161 -17.71 10.41 27.53
C ASP A 161 -18.19 11.86 27.57
N ARG A 162 -19.13 12.17 26.67
CA ARG A 162 -19.77 13.47 26.55
C ARG A 162 -21.18 13.27 26.00
N GLU A 163 -22.16 14.03 26.49
CA GLU A 163 -23.49 13.95 25.90
C GLU A 163 -23.51 14.57 24.49
N PRO A 164 -24.23 13.98 23.53
CA PRO A 164 -25.11 12.80 23.64
C PRO A 164 -24.41 11.44 23.38
N TRP A 165 -23.11 11.45 23.09
CA TRP A 165 -22.32 10.27 22.74
C TRP A 165 -22.23 9.24 23.86
N ARG A 166 -22.08 9.68 25.11
CA ARG A 166 -22.05 8.80 26.28
C ARG A 166 -23.34 7.98 26.36
N GLU A 167 -24.49 8.63 26.19
CA GLU A 167 -25.76 7.91 26.21
C GLU A 167 -25.84 6.89 25.07
N ALA A 168 -25.44 7.28 23.84
CA ALA A 168 -25.42 6.36 22.72
C ALA A 168 -24.48 5.15 22.98
N ALA A 169 -23.31 5.40 23.57
CA ALA A 169 -22.36 4.35 23.95
C ALA A 169 -22.91 3.42 25.04
N SER A 170 -23.72 3.94 25.99
CA SER A 170 -24.37 3.14 27.03
C SER A 170 -25.43 2.17 26.48
N LEU A 171 -25.92 2.46 25.28
CA LEU A 171 -26.87 1.61 24.56
C LEU A 171 -26.16 0.57 23.68
N MET A 172 -24.84 0.46 23.68
CA MET A 172 -24.11 -0.56 22.90
C MET A 172 -23.93 -1.84 23.72
N ASP A 173 -23.96 -3.01 23.08
CA ASP A 173 -23.63 -4.29 23.75
C ASP A 173 -22.11 -4.45 23.87
N GLU A 174 -21.39 -3.99 22.85
CA GLU A 174 -19.93 -4.09 22.77
C GLU A 174 -19.35 -2.75 22.32
N ARG A 175 -18.34 -2.25 23.04
CA ARG A 175 -17.57 -1.06 22.67
C ARG A 175 -16.13 -1.45 22.50
N TRP A 176 -15.62 -1.32 21.29
CA TRP A 176 -14.25 -1.63 20.94
C TRP A 176 -13.51 -0.35 20.59
N PHE A 177 -12.23 -0.27 20.95
CA PHE A 177 -11.40 0.89 20.65
C PHE A 177 -10.15 0.47 19.88
N VAL A 178 -9.94 1.06 18.71
CA VAL A 178 -8.72 0.87 17.92
C VAL A 178 -7.65 1.81 18.46
N ASP A 179 -6.69 1.24 19.17
CA ASP A 179 -5.57 1.95 19.75
C ASP A 179 -4.38 1.97 18.80
N VAL A 180 -3.80 3.15 18.64
CA VAL A 180 -2.63 3.40 17.79
C VAL A 180 -1.84 4.54 18.41
N ASP A 181 -0.52 4.49 18.27
CA ASP A 181 0.32 5.61 18.70
C ASP A 181 0.08 6.84 17.80
N PHE A 182 0.14 8.04 18.41
CA PHE A 182 -0.11 9.30 17.71
C PHE A 182 0.87 9.54 16.55
N VAL A 183 2.10 9.02 16.64
CA VAL A 183 3.11 9.17 15.57
C VAL A 183 2.68 8.38 14.33
N THR A 184 2.26 7.14 14.50
CA THR A 184 1.69 6.30 13.44
C THR A 184 0.39 6.90 12.90
N ALA A 185 -0.50 7.37 13.77
CA ALA A 185 -1.74 8.02 13.34
C ALA A 185 -1.45 9.25 12.47
N ARG A 186 -0.54 10.13 12.91
CA ARG A 186 -0.08 11.29 12.15
C ARG A 186 0.48 10.89 10.78
N ARG A 187 1.40 9.93 10.74
CA ARG A 187 2.00 9.45 9.47
C ARG A 187 0.91 8.96 8.50
N ARG A 188 -0.08 8.22 9.00
CA ARG A 188 -1.21 7.73 8.18
C ARG A 188 -2.11 8.87 7.70
N LEU A 189 -2.38 9.85 8.57
CA LEU A 189 -3.17 11.04 8.24
C LEU A 189 -2.50 11.90 7.18
N VAL A 190 -1.20 12.16 7.30
CA VAL A 190 -0.41 12.90 6.30
C VAL A 190 -0.51 12.22 4.94
N ALA A 191 -0.18 10.93 4.87
CA ALA A 191 -0.27 10.16 3.62
C ALA A 191 -1.70 10.16 3.04
N ARG A 192 -2.73 10.13 3.91
CA ARG A 192 -4.13 10.18 3.48
C ARG A 192 -4.52 11.55 2.92
N HIS A 193 -4.11 12.64 3.56
CA HIS A 193 -4.42 14.00 3.12
C HIS A 193 -3.81 14.31 1.75
N VAL A 194 -2.54 13.94 1.54
CA VAL A 194 -1.86 14.11 0.26
C VAL A 194 -2.56 13.28 -0.82
N ARG A 195 -2.80 11.98 -0.57
CA ARG A 195 -3.47 11.10 -1.55
C ARG A 195 -4.89 11.56 -1.90
N ALA A 196 -5.62 12.11 -0.94
CA ALA A 196 -6.99 12.59 -1.14
C ALA A 196 -7.05 14.00 -1.76
N GLY A 197 -5.91 14.65 -2.04
CA GLY A 197 -5.85 16.03 -2.52
C GLY A 197 -6.43 17.04 -1.52
N ILE A 198 -6.43 16.71 -0.23
CA ILE A 198 -6.89 17.60 0.86
C ILE A 198 -5.81 18.63 1.21
N ALA A 199 -4.55 18.26 1.02
CA ALA A 199 -3.37 19.12 1.20
C ALA A 199 -2.47 18.98 -0.04
N ALA A 200 -1.74 20.05 -0.38
CA ALA A 200 -0.87 20.09 -1.54
C ALA A 200 0.41 19.26 -1.35
N ASP A 201 0.93 19.20 -0.13
CA ASP A 201 2.18 18.53 0.22
C ASP A 201 2.13 17.93 1.65
N GLU A 202 3.20 17.22 2.02
CA GLU A 202 3.32 16.58 3.33
C GLU A 202 3.38 17.58 4.49
N ASP A 203 3.90 18.80 4.26
CA ASP A 203 4.05 19.83 5.29
C ASP A 203 2.70 20.46 5.65
N GLU A 204 1.89 20.80 4.65
CA GLU A 204 0.50 21.23 4.84
C GLU A 204 -0.35 20.12 5.45
N ALA A 205 -0.21 18.88 4.95
CA ALA A 205 -0.90 17.72 5.49
C ALA A 205 -0.53 17.46 6.96
N GLY A 206 0.73 17.66 7.32
CA GLY A 206 1.27 17.55 8.67
C GLY A 206 0.67 18.58 9.61
N ARG A 207 0.71 19.86 9.24
CA ARG A 207 0.07 20.93 10.02
C ARG A 207 -1.40 20.67 10.25
N ARG A 208 -2.14 20.28 9.20
CA ARG A 208 -3.57 19.95 9.31
C ARG A 208 -3.82 18.79 10.26
N ALA A 209 -3.01 17.73 10.17
CA ALA A 209 -3.12 16.60 11.07
C ALA A 209 -2.88 17.03 12.53
N ASP A 210 -1.83 17.81 12.78
CA ASP A 210 -1.44 18.25 14.12
C ASP A 210 -2.46 19.21 14.75
N GLU A 211 -2.93 20.21 13.98
CA GLU A 211 -3.80 21.29 14.48
C GLU A 211 -5.28 20.93 14.56
N ASN A 212 -5.71 19.82 13.94
CA ASN A 212 -7.12 19.41 13.96
C ASN A 212 -7.29 17.92 14.28
N ASP A 213 -6.82 17.02 13.43
CA ASP A 213 -7.08 15.59 13.58
C ASP A 213 -6.51 15.00 14.88
N LEU A 214 -5.28 15.37 15.25
CA LEU A 214 -4.64 14.87 16.47
C LEU A 214 -5.18 15.55 17.72
N LEU A 215 -5.56 16.83 17.67
CA LEU A 215 -6.27 17.48 18.78
C LEU A 215 -7.61 16.77 19.07
N ASN A 216 -8.34 16.40 18.03
CA ASN A 216 -9.54 15.59 18.14
C ASN A 216 -9.20 14.19 18.71
N GLY A 217 -8.09 13.59 18.26
CA GLY A 217 -7.56 12.33 18.79
C GLY A 217 -7.26 12.37 20.29
N GLU A 218 -6.62 13.44 20.77
CA GLU A 218 -6.33 13.66 22.19
C GLU A 218 -7.61 13.76 23.02
N GLU A 219 -8.62 14.51 22.53
CA GLU A 219 -9.92 14.60 23.19
C GLU A 219 -10.59 13.23 23.34
N ILE A 220 -10.56 12.41 22.28
CA ILE A 220 -11.14 11.06 22.27
C ILE A 220 -10.43 10.16 23.27
N VAL A 221 -9.08 10.12 23.25
CA VAL A 221 -8.32 9.24 24.14
C VAL A 221 -8.51 9.64 25.60
N LYS A 222 -8.50 10.95 25.88
CA LYS A 222 -8.63 11.49 27.23
C LYS A 222 -10.02 11.29 27.82
N ASN A 223 -11.06 11.40 26.99
CA ASN A 223 -12.45 11.44 27.44
C ASN A 223 -13.28 10.31 26.84
N ARG A 224 -12.76 9.08 26.69
CA ARG A 224 -13.59 7.94 26.29
C ARG A 224 -14.24 7.27 27.50
N VAL A 225 -15.43 6.71 27.29
CA VAL A 225 -16.03 5.78 28.25
C VAL A 225 -15.20 4.49 28.33
N PRO A 226 -15.35 3.68 29.40
CA PRO A 226 -14.77 2.34 29.44
C PRO A 226 -15.20 1.51 28.23
N VAL A 227 -14.26 0.77 27.64
CA VAL A 227 -14.47 -0.07 26.46
C VAL A 227 -14.25 -1.53 26.82
N ASP A 228 -14.96 -2.41 26.13
CA ASP A 228 -14.98 -3.85 26.36
C ASP A 228 -13.81 -4.54 25.64
N GLU A 229 -13.26 -3.92 24.59
CA GLU A 229 -12.07 -4.38 23.86
C GLU A 229 -11.15 -3.24 23.45
N VAL A 230 -9.84 -3.52 23.46
CA VAL A 230 -8.81 -2.63 22.88
C VAL A 230 -8.07 -3.39 21.78
N VAL A 231 -8.10 -2.84 20.57
CA VAL A 231 -7.47 -3.41 19.38
C VAL A 231 -6.22 -2.60 19.07
N VAL A 232 -5.06 -3.13 19.47
CA VAL A 232 -3.77 -2.46 19.24
C VAL A 232 -3.34 -2.69 17.80
N THR A 233 -3.09 -1.60 17.08
CA THR A 233 -2.57 -1.66 15.71
C THR A 233 -1.04 -1.65 15.74
N VAL A 234 -0.42 -2.81 15.62
CA VAL A 234 1.04 -2.89 15.53
C VAL A 234 1.47 -2.48 14.12
N SER A 235 2.06 -1.30 13.99
CA SER A 235 2.88 -1.00 12.82
C SER A 235 4.28 -1.50 13.14
N VAL A 236 4.84 -2.38 12.32
CA VAL A 236 6.25 -2.74 12.43
C VAL A 236 7.04 -1.46 12.16
N VAL A 237 7.50 -0.82 13.22
CA VAL A 237 8.51 0.21 13.12
C VAL A 237 9.82 -0.56 13.05
N GLU A 238 10.50 -0.54 11.91
CA GLU A 238 11.92 -0.86 11.90
C GLU A 238 12.59 0.13 12.84
N VAL A 239 12.93 -0.32 14.04
CA VAL A 239 13.60 0.49 15.03
C VAL A 239 15.05 0.61 14.58
N GLU A 240 15.43 1.74 13.97
CA GLU A 240 16.84 2.08 13.88
C GLU A 240 17.39 2.20 15.31
N ALA A 241 18.40 1.39 15.60
CA ALA A 241 19.04 1.33 16.91
C ALA A 241 19.57 2.71 17.33
N PRO A 242 19.53 3.07 18.62
CA PRO A 242 19.92 4.39 19.07
C PRO A 242 21.43 4.58 18.89
N ALA A 243 21.82 5.67 18.23
CA ALA A 243 23.21 6.09 18.14
C ALA A 243 23.72 6.44 19.55
N LEU A 244 24.71 5.67 20.01
CA LEU A 244 25.44 5.93 21.23
C LEU A 244 26.11 7.31 21.17
N THR A 245 25.81 8.13 22.18
CA THR A 245 26.48 9.38 22.45
C THR A 245 27.93 9.13 22.85
N ASN A 246 28.85 9.95 22.34
CA ASN A 246 30.20 10.07 22.88
C ASN A 246 30.53 11.55 23.05
N GLU A 247 30.65 11.97 24.31
CA GLU A 247 31.20 13.26 24.68
C GLU A 247 32.74 13.26 24.71
N ALA A 248 33.28 14.39 24.24
CA ALA A 248 34.49 15.10 24.65
C ALA A 248 35.89 14.46 24.49
N ALA A 249 36.75 15.10 23.66
CA ALA A 249 37.92 15.86 24.16
C ALA A 249 38.70 16.64 23.05
N SER A 250 38.67 17.98 23.17
CA SER A 250 39.79 18.94 23.13
C SER A 250 40.82 18.98 21.95
N SER A 251 40.78 20.05 21.14
CA SER A 251 41.71 21.22 21.24
C SER A 251 42.13 21.87 19.90
N LYS A 252 42.23 23.22 19.95
CA LYS A 252 43.04 24.18 19.14
C LYS A 252 42.46 24.78 17.85
N LYS A 253 41.85 25.96 18.07
CA LYS A 253 41.77 27.17 17.22
C LYS A 253 42.70 27.25 16.00
N ARG A 254 42.12 27.60 14.84
CA ARG A 254 42.62 28.65 13.94
C ARG A 254 41.47 29.36 13.22
N LYS A 255 41.53 30.70 13.21
CA LYS A 255 40.64 31.68 12.57
C LYS A 255 41.00 31.85 11.09
N SER A 256 39.99 31.97 10.21
CA SER A 256 39.97 32.82 9.00
C SER A 256 38.55 32.73 8.40
N GLN A 257 37.70 33.74 8.59
CA GLN A 257 37.36 34.78 7.61
C GLN A 257 36.70 34.24 6.33
N VAL A 258 35.42 34.59 6.21
CA VAL A 258 34.54 34.40 5.05
C VAL A 258 34.77 35.59 4.11
N GLU A 259 35.02 35.32 2.84
CA GLU A 259 34.87 36.29 1.75
C GLU A 259 33.90 35.69 0.71
N GLU A 260 32.96 36.53 0.29
CA GLU A 260 32.01 36.32 -0.81
C GLU A 260 32.75 36.01 -2.12
N ILE A 261 32.21 35.07 -2.89
CA ILE A 261 32.71 34.75 -4.23
C ILE A 261 31.72 35.34 -5.24
N GLU A 262 32.10 36.45 -5.87
CA GLU A 262 31.53 36.91 -7.14
C GLU A 262 32.04 36.00 -8.28
N VAL A 263 31.14 35.61 -9.17
CA VAL A 263 31.39 34.67 -10.28
C VAL A 263 31.48 35.45 -11.60
N ASP A 264 32.61 35.38 -12.29
CA ASP A 264 32.78 35.82 -13.69
C ASP A 264 32.61 34.62 -14.64
N LEU A 265 31.62 34.73 -15.52
CA LEU A 265 31.08 33.68 -16.41
C LEU A 265 31.70 33.67 -17.82
N SER A 266 32.91 34.21 -18.02
CA SER A 266 33.48 34.39 -19.37
C SER A 266 34.79 33.64 -19.69
N LEU A 267 35.30 32.76 -18.83
CA LEU A 267 36.52 31.99 -19.12
C LEU A 267 36.27 30.47 -19.29
N PRO A 268 36.85 29.81 -20.31
CA PRO A 268 36.68 28.37 -20.55
C PRO A 268 37.38 27.51 -19.50
N GLU A 269 36.69 26.46 -19.04
CA GLU A 269 37.08 25.64 -17.88
C GLU A 269 38.36 24.80 -18.08
N PRO A 270 39.19 24.62 -17.02
CA PRO A 270 40.38 23.79 -17.07
C PRO A 270 40.05 22.29 -16.93
N PRO A 271 40.80 21.40 -17.61
CA PRO A 271 40.47 19.98 -17.69
C PRO A 271 40.70 19.21 -16.38
N SER A 272 39.77 18.27 -16.13
CA SER A 272 39.69 17.38 -14.96
C SER A 272 40.96 16.53 -14.69
N LYS A 273 41.23 16.29 -13.39
CA LYS A 273 42.31 15.43 -12.86
C LYS A 273 42.32 14.01 -13.46
N LYS A 274 41.20 13.51 -13.99
CA LYS A 274 41.10 12.18 -14.64
C LYS A 274 41.66 12.21 -16.08
N ALA A 275 41.44 13.30 -16.81
CA ALA A 275 41.96 13.52 -18.16
C ALA A 275 43.48 13.72 -18.18
N LYS A 276 44.02 14.46 -17.18
CA LYS A 276 45.48 14.65 -16.99
C LYS A 276 46.22 13.33 -16.68
N ARG A 277 45.52 12.29 -16.22
CA ARG A 277 46.11 10.99 -15.85
C ARG A 277 46.12 9.99 -17.03
N LEU A 278 45.21 10.13 -17.98
CA LEU A 278 45.10 9.30 -19.19
C LEU A 278 46.02 9.79 -20.32
N LEU A 279 46.23 11.11 -20.45
CA LEU A 279 47.20 11.69 -21.39
C LEU A 279 48.66 11.33 -21.04
N LYS A 280 48.97 11.04 -19.77
CA LYS A 280 50.32 10.68 -19.31
C LYS A 280 50.72 9.22 -19.55
N LYS A 281 49.83 8.38 -20.10
CA LYS A 281 50.06 6.93 -20.31
C LYS A 281 49.93 6.44 -21.76
N GLY A 282 49.74 7.33 -22.74
CA GLY A 282 49.96 7.05 -24.16
C GLY A 282 49.32 5.77 -24.72
N LYS A 283 48.06 5.49 -24.40
CA LYS A 283 47.28 4.40 -25.03
C LYS A 283 45.97 4.93 -25.60
N PRO A 284 45.57 4.51 -26.82
CA PRO A 284 44.29 4.89 -27.40
C PRO A 284 43.12 4.26 -26.63
N LEU A 285 41.99 4.96 -26.63
CA LEU A 285 40.73 4.57 -25.98
C LEU A 285 40.19 3.27 -26.60
N PRO A 286 39.64 2.33 -25.81
CA PRO A 286 38.89 1.21 -26.35
C PRO A 286 37.62 1.72 -27.04
N VAL A 287 37.36 1.20 -28.24
CA VAL A 287 36.02 1.24 -28.85
C VAL A 287 35.12 0.36 -27.99
N GLU A 288 34.02 0.91 -27.49
CA GLU A 288 33.02 0.12 -26.77
C GLU A 288 32.46 -0.96 -27.71
N PRO A 289 32.29 -2.21 -27.25
CA PRO A 289 31.57 -3.20 -28.03
C PRO A 289 30.12 -2.74 -28.19
N ALA A 290 29.66 -2.68 -29.44
CA ALA A 290 28.25 -2.53 -29.75
C ALA A 290 27.48 -3.65 -29.02
N SER A 291 26.65 -3.28 -28.05
CA SER A 291 25.63 -4.17 -27.54
C SER A 291 24.57 -4.32 -28.61
N ASP A 292 24.34 -5.55 -29.07
CA ASP A 292 23.27 -5.98 -29.98
C ASP A 292 21.87 -5.59 -29.46
N ASP A 293 21.51 -4.32 -29.64
CA ASP A 293 20.13 -3.82 -29.58
C ASP A 293 20.02 -2.72 -30.64
N GLU A 294 20.42 -3.03 -31.88
CA GLU A 294 20.03 -2.24 -33.06
C GLU A 294 18.53 -2.46 -33.29
N ALA A 295 17.85 -1.33 -33.51
CA ALA A 295 16.42 -1.18 -33.57
C ALA A 295 15.81 -1.81 -34.83
N GLU A 296 14.70 -2.52 -34.66
CA GLU A 296 13.63 -2.41 -35.66
C GLU A 296 12.89 -1.10 -35.39
N ASP A 297 12.67 -0.32 -36.45
CA ASP A 297 11.95 0.96 -36.42
C ASP A 297 10.45 0.71 -36.23
N ASP A 298 10.09 0.25 -35.02
CA ASP A 298 8.73 -0.18 -34.65
C ASP A 298 7.84 0.99 -34.19
N GLY A 299 8.28 2.25 -34.34
CA GLY A 299 7.55 3.43 -33.86
C GLY A 299 7.49 3.57 -32.32
N VAL A 300 8.24 2.75 -31.58
CA VAL A 300 8.24 2.73 -30.10
C VAL A 300 9.44 3.51 -29.53
N PRO A 301 9.26 4.30 -28.45
CA PRO A 301 10.33 5.05 -27.79
C PRO A 301 11.56 4.18 -27.42
N PRO A 302 12.78 4.76 -27.46
CA PRO A 302 14.01 4.00 -27.29
C PRO A 302 14.14 3.35 -25.91
N SER A 303 14.91 2.27 -25.82
CA SER A 303 15.21 1.58 -24.55
C SER A 303 16.15 2.38 -23.63
N LYS A 304 16.84 3.39 -24.17
CA LYS A 304 17.73 4.31 -23.44
C LYS A 304 17.56 5.74 -23.97
N THR A 305 17.45 6.71 -23.06
CA THR A 305 17.41 8.15 -23.35
C THR A 305 18.73 8.81 -22.90
N THR A 306 19.50 9.36 -23.85
CA THR A 306 20.82 9.98 -23.60
C THR A 306 20.78 11.50 -23.78
N THR A 307 21.52 12.23 -22.93
CA THR A 307 21.79 13.67 -23.11
C THR A 307 23.07 13.91 -23.91
N LYS A 308 23.31 15.13 -24.41
CA LYS A 308 24.53 15.51 -25.17
C LYS A 308 25.85 15.19 -24.43
N ASP A 309 25.81 14.95 -23.12
CA ASP A 309 26.95 14.60 -22.27
C ASP A 309 27.06 13.10 -21.92
N GLY A 310 26.28 12.22 -22.58
CA GLY A 310 26.40 10.76 -22.43
C GLY A 310 25.88 10.18 -21.11
N LYS A 311 25.21 10.96 -20.26
CA LYS A 311 24.53 10.47 -19.06
C LYS A 311 23.06 10.11 -19.35
N GLU A 312 22.63 8.95 -18.82
CA GLU A 312 21.22 8.51 -18.84
C GLU A 312 20.38 9.47 -17.99
N LYS A 313 19.40 10.14 -18.59
CA LYS A 313 18.42 10.97 -17.85
C LYS A 313 17.19 10.10 -17.61
N ARG A 314 16.97 9.70 -16.35
CA ARG A 314 15.72 9.04 -15.94
C ARG A 314 14.69 10.14 -15.68
N SER A 315 13.49 10.04 -16.26
CA SER A 315 12.43 10.99 -15.93
C SER A 315 11.99 10.75 -14.48
N ASP A 316 11.45 11.79 -13.84
CA ASP A 316 10.89 11.66 -12.49
C ASP A 316 9.59 10.85 -12.45
N HIS A 317 9.03 10.55 -13.62
CA HIS A 317 7.74 9.92 -13.86
C HIS A 317 7.90 8.54 -14.51
N GLY A 318 8.71 7.68 -13.92
CA GLY A 318 8.94 6.31 -14.39
C GLY A 318 8.12 5.27 -13.63
N ILE A 319 7.69 4.20 -14.30
CA ILE A 319 7.07 3.02 -13.70
C ILE A 319 7.89 1.76 -13.95
N TRP A 320 7.71 0.79 -13.06
CA TRP A 320 8.10 -0.60 -13.24
C TRP A 320 6.86 -1.45 -13.43
N ILE A 321 6.88 -2.31 -14.46
CA ILE A 321 5.79 -3.23 -14.77
C ILE A 321 6.31 -4.65 -14.60
N GLY A 322 5.68 -5.45 -13.74
CA GLY A 322 5.99 -6.85 -13.50
C GLY A 322 4.87 -7.79 -13.94
N ASN A 323 5.14 -9.09 -13.84
CA ASN A 323 4.23 -10.17 -14.24
C ASN A 323 3.86 -10.18 -15.73
N LEU A 324 4.75 -9.67 -16.60
CA LEU A 324 4.55 -9.63 -18.04
C LEU A 324 4.63 -11.04 -18.66
N PRO A 325 3.81 -11.36 -19.69
CA PRO A 325 4.01 -12.55 -20.50
C PRO A 325 5.41 -12.57 -21.15
N PHE A 326 6.12 -13.70 -21.08
CA PHE A 326 7.51 -13.82 -21.55
C PHE A 326 7.69 -13.66 -23.06
N HIS A 327 6.61 -13.75 -23.83
CA HIS A 327 6.57 -13.54 -25.28
C HIS A 327 6.09 -12.13 -25.68
N LEU A 328 5.74 -11.27 -24.72
CA LEU A 328 5.30 -9.91 -24.98
C LEU A 328 6.44 -9.10 -25.63
N THR A 329 6.13 -8.34 -26.68
CA THR A 329 7.10 -7.44 -27.33
C THR A 329 7.03 -6.01 -26.77
N ARG A 330 8.03 -5.19 -27.11
CA ARG A 330 8.05 -3.78 -26.72
C ARG A 330 6.89 -2.99 -27.36
N ALA A 331 6.54 -3.31 -28.61
CA ALA A 331 5.42 -2.70 -29.34
C ALA A 331 4.07 -3.08 -28.73
N ASP A 332 3.88 -4.36 -28.35
CA ASP A 332 2.64 -4.80 -27.72
C ASP A 332 2.42 -4.12 -26.36
N LEU A 333 3.49 -3.97 -25.56
CA LEU A 333 3.42 -3.27 -24.28
C LEU A 333 3.10 -1.78 -24.45
N PHE A 334 3.74 -1.13 -25.42
CA PHE A 334 3.52 0.28 -25.75
C PHE A 334 2.07 0.52 -26.18
N LYS A 335 1.57 -0.28 -27.13
CA LYS A 335 0.19 -0.21 -27.61
C LYS A 335 -0.82 -0.46 -26.49
N TRP A 336 -0.58 -1.48 -25.66
CA TRP A 336 -1.49 -1.81 -24.56
C TRP A 336 -1.64 -0.65 -23.56
N LEU A 337 -0.56 0.05 -23.23
CA LEU A 337 -0.61 1.21 -22.33
C LEU A 337 -1.51 2.33 -22.89
N ILE A 338 -1.42 2.59 -24.20
CA ILE A 338 -2.24 3.61 -24.87
C ILE A 338 -3.71 3.17 -24.88
N ASP A 339 -3.98 1.97 -25.40
CA ASP A 339 -5.35 1.44 -25.59
C ASP A 339 -6.12 1.31 -24.27
N ASN A 340 -5.45 0.95 -23.17
CA ASN A 340 -6.10 0.70 -21.88
C ASN A 340 -6.14 1.93 -20.96
N SER A 341 -5.42 3.00 -21.29
CA SER A 341 -5.42 4.25 -20.50
C SER A 341 -6.68 5.08 -20.63
N GLY A 342 -7.64 4.69 -21.48
CA GLY A 342 -8.85 5.48 -21.73
C GLY A 342 -8.59 6.82 -22.42
N GLY A 343 -7.47 6.94 -23.15
CA GLY A 343 -7.02 8.16 -23.83
C GLY A 343 -6.18 9.11 -22.96
N ALA A 344 -5.84 8.72 -21.73
CA ALA A 344 -5.00 9.51 -20.82
C ALA A 344 -3.49 9.39 -21.11
N ILE A 345 -3.08 8.37 -21.85
CA ILE A 345 -1.69 8.18 -22.31
C ILE A 345 -1.70 8.20 -23.84
N THR A 346 -1.02 9.18 -24.44
CA THR A 346 -0.79 9.22 -25.89
C THR A 346 0.62 8.73 -26.23
N GLU A 347 0.89 8.52 -27.52
CA GLU A 347 2.21 8.06 -28.01
C GLU A 347 3.35 9.01 -27.59
N GLU A 348 3.07 10.32 -27.55
CA GLU A 348 4.03 11.35 -27.19
C GLU A 348 4.37 11.37 -25.70
N ASN A 349 3.47 10.84 -24.84
CA ASN A 349 3.69 10.86 -23.40
C ASN A 349 4.70 9.82 -22.94
N ILE A 350 4.93 8.77 -23.74
CA ILE A 350 5.87 7.70 -23.40
C ILE A 350 7.24 8.07 -23.95
N THR A 351 8.19 8.32 -23.06
CA THR A 351 9.55 8.78 -23.42
C THR A 351 10.57 7.66 -23.49
N ARG A 352 10.29 6.51 -22.86
CA ARG A 352 11.18 5.34 -22.82
C ARG A 352 10.38 4.07 -22.58
N VAL A 353 10.68 3.00 -23.32
CA VAL A 353 10.21 1.65 -23.02
C VAL A 353 11.40 0.69 -23.00
N ASN A 354 11.76 0.19 -21.83
CA ASN A 354 12.83 -0.78 -21.64
C ASN A 354 12.26 -2.12 -21.19
N LEU A 355 12.29 -3.11 -22.08
CA LEU A 355 11.87 -4.49 -21.82
C LEU A 355 13.10 -5.40 -21.88
N PRO A 356 13.74 -5.72 -20.73
CA PRO A 356 14.94 -6.55 -20.73
C PRO A 356 14.70 -7.95 -21.29
N MET A 357 15.48 -8.35 -22.29
CA MET A 357 15.43 -9.68 -22.90
C MET A 357 16.39 -10.66 -22.20
N MET A 358 16.05 -11.94 -22.19
CA MET A 358 16.97 -13.00 -21.78
C MET A 358 18.01 -13.22 -22.88
N LYS A 359 19.30 -13.24 -22.51
CA LYS A 359 20.37 -13.63 -23.43
C LYS A 359 20.20 -15.11 -23.75
N ALA A 360 20.13 -15.47 -25.04
CA ALA A 360 20.19 -16.87 -25.46
C ALA A 360 21.46 -17.50 -24.86
N SER A 361 21.29 -18.49 -23.98
CA SER A 361 22.43 -19.09 -23.29
C SER A 361 23.26 -19.90 -24.29
N GLY A 362 24.35 -19.31 -24.78
CA GLY A 362 25.44 -20.01 -25.48
C GLY A 362 26.27 -20.89 -24.54
N GLY A 363 25.62 -21.74 -23.75
CA GLY A 363 26.27 -22.64 -22.79
C GLY A 363 26.39 -24.06 -23.34
N LYS A 364 27.62 -24.48 -23.64
CA LYS A 364 28.02 -25.85 -24.00
C LYS A 364 27.43 -26.87 -23.00
N GLY A 365 26.64 -27.84 -23.45
CA GLY A 365 26.33 -29.01 -22.63
C GLY A 365 24.94 -29.65 -22.76
N ARG A 366 24.13 -29.32 -23.77
CA ARG A 366 22.84 -30.03 -23.98
C ARG A 366 22.68 -30.41 -25.45
N GLN A 367 22.45 -31.70 -25.67
CA GLN A 367 22.22 -32.30 -26.98
C GLN A 367 21.05 -31.57 -27.65
N ARG A 368 21.33 -30.89 -28.76
CA ARG A 368 20.37 -30.12 -29.54
C ARG A 368 19.47 -31.10 -30.30
N THR A 369 18.17 -31.04 -30.07
CA THR A 369 17.17 -31.60 -30.99
C THR A 369 16.95 -30.57 -32.10
N GLU A 370 17.16 -30.98 -33.35
CA GLU A 370 16.98 -30.12 -34.53
C GLU A 370 15.48 -29.82 -34.72
N GLY A 371 15.10 -28.53 -34.74
CA GLY A 371 13.77 -28.10 -35.21
C GLY A 371 13.12 -26.90 -34.50
N GLU A 372 13.55 -26.50 -33.30
CA GLU A 372 12.93 -25.37 -32.59
C GLU A 372 13.88 -24.17 -32.48
N GLU A 373 13.62 -23.14 -33.29
CA GLU A 373 14.16 -21.79 -33.04
C GLU A 373 13.56 -21.26 -31.73
N GLN A 374 14.33 -21.27 -30.65
CA GLN A 374 13.93 -20.63 -29.39
C GLN A 374 13.88 -19.11 -29.59
N LYS A 375 12.67 -18.57 -29.77
CA LYS A 375 12.43 -17.13 -29.86
C LYS A 375 12.92 -16.43 -28.58
N PRO A 376 13.55 -15.25 -28.68
CA PRO A 376 14.05 -14.50 -27.53
C PRO A 376 12.88 -14.14 -26.60
N GLN A 377 13.01 -14.50 -25.32
CA GLN A 377 11.98 -14.26 -24.30
C GLN A 377 12.38 -13.06 -23.44
N ASN A 378 11.41 -12.22 -23.06
CA ASN A 378 11.65 -11.12 -22.12
C ASN A 378 11.82 -11.66 -20.68
N ARG A 379 12.26 -10.80 -19.74
CA ARG A 379 12.50 -11.20 -18.34
C ARG A 379 11.26 -11.10 -17.44
N GLY A 380 10.07 -10.90 -18.00
CA GLY A 380 8.81 -10.81 -17.27
C GLY A 380 8.57 -9.47 -16.56
N PHE A 381 9.39 -8.46 -16.85
CA PHE A 381 9.22 -7.10 -16.34
C PHE A 381 9.75 -6.04 -17.32
N ALA A 382 9.26 -4.82 -17.21
CA ALA A 382 9.66 -3.66 -18.01
C ALA A 382 9.79 -2.39 -17.16
N TYR A 383 10.49 -1.39 -17.70
CA TYR A 383 10.52 -0.03 -17.19
C TYR A 383 10.01 0.91 -18.27
N VAL A 384 9.11 1.82 -17.89
CA VAL A 384 8.50 2.79 -18.81
C VAL A 384 8.58 4.18 -18.18
N ASP A 385 9.10 5.16 -18.92
CA ASP A 385 9.23 6.54 -18.45
C ASP A 385 8.26 7.45 -19.21
N PHE A 386 7.58 8.34 -18.49
CA PHE A 386 6.63 9.31 -19.06
C PHE A 386 7.18 10.74 -19.01
N ASP A 387 6.64 11.62 -19.87
CA ASP A 387 6.94 13.05 -19.92
C ASP A 387 6.15 13.88 -18.89
N SER A 388 5.04 13.34 -18.39
CA SER A 388 4.07 14.04 -17.56
C SER A 388 3.58 13.18 -16.40
N GLU A 389 3.25 13.85 -15.29
CA GLU A 389 2.71 13.21 -14.10
C GLU A 389 1.33 12.57 -14.37
N ALA A 390 0.52 13.18 -15.24
CA ALA A 390 -0.79 12.67 -15.60
C ALA A 390 -0.70 11.29 -16.27
N ALA A 391 0.21 11.11 -17.24
CA ALA A 391 0.43 9.83 -17.90
C ALA A 391 0.99 8.78 -16.95
N HIS A 392 1.85 9.18 -16.00
CA HIS A 392 2.38 8.30 -14.96
C HIS A 392 1.29 7.78 -14.01
N VAL A 393 0.40 8.66 -13.53
CA VAL A 393 -0.72 8.27 -12.65
C VAL A 393 -1.69 7.36 -13.41
N ALA A 394 -2.01 7.69 -14.66
CA ALA A 394 -2.86 6.85 -15.52
C ALA A 394 -2.25 5.46 -15.71
N ALA A 395 -0.94 5.37 -15.93
CA ALA A 395 -0.26 4.09 -16.09
C ALA A 395 -0.22 3.27 -14.80
N MET A 396 -0.04 3.90 -13.64
CA MET A 396 -0.14 3.22 -12.34
C MET A 396 -1.53 2.65 -12.07
N ALA A 397 -2.59 3.33 -12.53
CA ALA A 397 -3.97 2.86 -12.40
C ALA A 397 -4.27 1.58 -13.22
N LEU A 398 -3.42 1.24 -14.19
CA LEU A 398 -3.53 0.00 -14.98
C LEU A 398 -2.99 -1.23 -14.25
N THR A 399 -2.52 -1.10 -12.99
CA THR A 399 -2.16 -2.27 -12.19
C THR A 399 -3.34 -3.24 -12.06
N GLU A 400 -3.04 -4.53 -12.02
CA GLU A 400 -4.02 -5.64 -12.01
C GLU A 400 -4.86 -5.79 -13.28
N SER A 401 -4.63 -4.98 -14.31
CA SER A 401 -5.29 -5.14 -15.61
C SER A 401 -4.73 -6.34 -16.38
N GLU A 402 -5.57 -6.95 -17.23
CA GLU A 402 -5.18 -8.14 -17.98
C GLU A 402 -4.33 -7.81 -19.22
N LEU A 403 -3.19 -8.47 -19.32
CA LEU A 403 -2.29 -8.45 -20.47
C LEU A 403 -1.86 -9.88 -20.80
N GLY A 404 -2.36 -10.41 -21.92
CA GLY A 404 -2.05 -11.78 -22.36
C GLY A 404 -2.44 -12.84 -21.33
N ALA A 405 -3.66 -12.72 -20.76
CA ALA A 405 -4.20 -13.58 -19.71
C ALA A 405 -3.45 -13.57 -18.37
N ARG A 406 -2.62 -12.54 -18.12
CA ARG A 406 -1.94 -12.31 -16.83
C ARG A 406 -2.27 -10.92 -16.32
N ARG A 407 -2.50 -10.80 -15.02
CA ARG A 407 -2.67 -9.49 -14.36
C ARG A 407 -1.32 -8.83 -14.14
N VAL A 408 -1.08 -7.69 -14.74
CA VAL A 408 0.21 -6.99 -14.59
C VAL A 408 0.32 -6.31 -13.24
N LEU A 409 1.53 -6.18 -12.71
CA LEU A 409 1.79 -5.44 -11.48
C LEU A 409 2.56 -4.17 -11.82
N ILE A 410 1.93 -3.00 -11.64
CA ILE A 410 2.56 -1.72 -11.96
C ILE A 410 2.91 -0.99 -10.67
N LYS A 411 4.14 -0.52 -10.56
CA LYS A 411 4.65 0.24 -9.41
C LYS A 411 5.44 1.45 -9.87
N ASP A 412 5.48 2.49 -9.04
CA ASP A 412 6.36 3.64 -9.24
C ASP A 412 7.84 3.20 -9.31
N SER A 413 8.63 3.76 -10.23
CA SER A 413 10.05 3.43 -10.42
C SER A 413 10.92 3.64 -9.17
N LYS A 414 10.50 4.44 -8.20
CA LYS A 414 11.17 4.70 -6.92
C LYS A 414 10.75 3.73 -5.80
N SER A 415 9.72 2.89 -6.01
CA SER A 415 9.25 1.90 -5.03
C SER A 415 9.95 0.54 -5.17
N PHE A 416 10.88 0.21 -4.28
CA PHE A 416 11.75 -0.98 -4.39
C PHE A 416 11.19 -2.29 -3.79
N GLU A 417 10.04 -2.25 -3.11
CA GLU A 417 9.43 -3.41 -2.48
C GLU A 417 8.96 -4.46 -3.51
N GLY A 418 9.40 -5.72 -3.35
CA GLY A 418 9.00 -6.85 -4.20
C GLY A 418 9.70 -6.92 -5.56
N ARG A 419 10.79 -6.17 -5.78
CA ARG A 419 11.60 -6.24 -7.00
C ARG A 419 12.73 -7.27 -6.88
N PRO A 420 13.09 -7.99 -7.96
CA PRO A 420 14.34 -8.77 -7.98
C PRO A 420 15.54 -7.82 -7.90
N HIS A 421 16.39 -7.96 -6.87
CA HIS A 421 17.57 -7.09 -6.67
C HIS A 421 18.60 -7.23 -7.79
N LYS A 422 19.21 -6.10 -8.18
CA LYS A 422 20.36 -6.02 -9.08
C LYS A 422 21.60 -5.65 -8.27
N GLU A 423 22.54 -6.57 -8.09
CA GLU A 423 23.84 -6.27 -7.46
C GLU A 423 24.60 -5.24 -8.32
N SER A 424 24.99 -4.11 -7.71
CA SER A 424 25.84 -3.09 -8.32
C SER A 424 27.28 -3.29 -7.86
N THR A 425 28.14 -3.69 -8.79
CA THR A 425 29.59 -3.73 -8.61
C THR A 425 30.15 -2.31 -8.55
N SER A 426 30.48 -1.84 -7.34
CA SER A 426 31.30 -0.64 -7.14
C SER A 426 32.62 -1.05 -6.50
N THR A 427 33.70 -0.76 -7.22
CA THR A 427 35.10 -1.05 -6.85
C THR A 427 35.66 0.20 -6.20
N GLU A 428 36.02 0.15 -4.91
CA GLU A 428 36.94 1.12 -4.31
C GLU A 428 38.08 0.41 -3.59
N ASN A 429 39.30 0.72 -4.04
CA ASN A 429 40.57 0.26 -3.50
C ASN A 429 41.02 1.17 -2.35
N GLY A 430 41.23 0.59 -1.16
CA GLY A 430 42.11 1.16 -0.13
C GLY A 430 43.46 0.43 -0.10
N PRO A 431 44.61 1.12 0.06
CA PRO A 431 45.93 0.50 0.05
C PRO A 431 46.49 0.15 1.45
N GLN A 432 47.12 -1.03 1.49
CA GLN A 432 48.36 -1.45 2.17
C GLN A 432 48.46 -1.64 3.70
N SER A 433 48.74 -2.91 4.02
CA SER A 433 49.83 -3.43 4.88
C SER A 433 49.65 -3.31 6.41
N GLY A 434 49.79 -4.36 7.23
CA GLY A 434 50.20 -5.74 6.99
C GLY A 434 50.34 -6.48 8.34
N THR A 435 50.46 -7.80 8.22
CA THR A 435 50.88 -8.81 9.22
C THR A 435 49.82 -9.52 10.09
N ASN A 436 49.62 -10.78 9.71
CA ASN A 436 49.51 -12.00 10.51
C ASN A 436 48.26 -12.26 11.37
N GLY A 437 47.31 -12.95 10.73
CA GLY A 437 46.37 -13.87 11.37
C GLY A 437 45.66 -14.72 10.31
N MET A 438 46.00 -16.01 10.23
CA MET A 438 45.32 -17.00 9.39
C MET A 438 43.82 -17.09 9.72
N ALA A 439 42.95 -16.95 8.73
CA ALA A 439 41.67 -17.66 8.68
C ALA A 439 41.10 -17.69 7.26
N ALA A 440 40.68 -18.90 6.87
CA ALA A 440 40.18 -19.28 5.56
C ALA A 440 38.97 -18.47 5.07
N ALA A 441 38.82 -18.42 3.75
CA ALA A 441 37.64 -17.97 3.05
C ALA A 441 36.36 -18.59 3.64
N LYS A 442 35.42 -17.76 4.10
CA LYS A 442 34.06 -18.20 4.46
C LYS A 442 33.11 -17.89 3.32
N ASN A 443 32.94 -18.88 2.45
CA ASN A 443 31.79 -19.00 1.55
C ASN A 443 30.52 -19.02 2.40
N ASN A 444 29.54 -18.18 2.09
CA ASN A 444 28.23 -18.21 2.73
C ASN A 444 27.44 -19.41 2.19
N THR A 445 27.54 -20.55 2.88
CA THR A 445 26.86 -21.81 2.55
C THR A 445 25.53 -21.93 3.29
N SER A 446 24.52 -21.14 2.89
CA SER A 446 23.15 -21.46 3.28
C SER A 446 22.64 -22.64 2.44
N LYS A 447 22.26 -23.75 3.08
CA LYS A 447 21.69 -24.94 2.42
C LYS A 447 20.18 -24.82 2.17
N LYS A 448 19.61 -23.61 2.26
CA LYS A 448 18.16 -23.36 2.14
C LYS A 448 17.88 -22.47 0.95
N ILE A 449 16.99 -22.92 0.07
CA ILE A 449 16.54 -22.19 -1.11
C ILE A 449 15.03 -21.92 -0.99
N TYR A 450 14.58 -20.75 -1.46
CA TYR A 450 13.16 -20.40 -1.55
C TYR A 450 12.73 -20.46 -3.02
N VAL A 451 11.65 -21.18 -3.29
CA VAL A 451 11.12 -21.38 -4.64
C VAL A 451 9.70 -20.81 -4.68
N GLY A 452 9.51 -19.71 -5.40
CA GLY A 452 8.22 -19.07 -5.59
C GLY A 452 7.60 -19.38 -6.96
N ASN A 453 6.33 -19.00 -7.14
CA ASN A 453 5.61 -19.05 -8.41
C ASN A 453 5.38 -20.49 -8.95
N LEU A 454 5.16 -21.43 -8.04
CA LEU A 454 4.77 -22.81 -8.33
C LEU A 454 3.27 -22.90 -8.60
N SER A 455 2.86 -23.88 -9.41
CA SER A 455 1.44 -24.13 -9.68
C SER A 455 0.73 -24.62 -8.42
N PHE A 456 -0.56 -24.31 -8.28
CA PHE A 456 -1.43 -24.80 -7.20
C PHE A 456 -1.56 -26.33 -7.12
N GLN A 457 -1.21 -27.02 -8.19
CA GLN A 457 -1.20 -28.47 -8.28
C GLN A 457 0.16 -29.07 -7.93
N THR A 458 1.19 -28.24 -7.73
CA THR A 458 2.54 -28.70 -7.40
C THR A 458 2.55 -29.27 -6.00
N THR A 459 2.75 -30.58 -5.91
CA THR A 459 2.85 -31.30 -4.64
C THR A 459 4.27 -31.29 -4.10
N GLU A 460 4.43 -31.66 -2.82
CA GLU A 460 5.75 -31.89 -2.24
C GLU A 460 6.53 -32.96 -3.02
N ASP A 461 5.86 -34.01 -3.49
CA ASP A 461 6.47 -35.09 -4.26
C ASP A 461 7.01 -34.60 -5.62
N ASP A 462 6.31 -33.68 -6.28
CA ASP A 462 6.79 -33.07 -7.54
C ASP A 462 8.06 -32.25 -7.32
N LEU A 463 8.14 -31.51 -6.21
CA LEU A 463 9.33 -30.75 -5.85
C LEU A 463 10.47 -31.67 -5.43
N ARG A 464 10.19 -32.73 -4.67
CA ARG A 464 11.21 -33.73 -4.33
C ARG A 464 11.76 -34.38 -5.58
N ALA A 465 10.92 -34.84 -6.49
CA ALA A 465 11.33 -35.45 -7.75
C ALA A 465 12.16 -34.50 -8.63
N GLN A 466 11.80 -33.21 -8.65
CA GLN A 466 12.53 -32.21 -9.43
C GLN A 466 13.92 -31.89 -8.84
N PHE A 467 14.03 -31.82 -7.51
CA PHE A 467 15.26 -31.45 -6.80
C PHE A 467 16.12 -32.65 -6.35
N ASP A 468 15.65 -33.89 -6.49
CA ASP A 468 16.39 -35.13 -6.20
C ASP A 468 17.74 -35.19 -6.96
N LYS A 469 17.75 -34.68 -8.19
CA LYS A 469 18.96 -34.60 -9.03
C LYS A 469 20.03 -33.66 -8.47
N CYS A 470 19.68 -32.81 -7.51
CA CYS A 470 20.56 -31.83 -6.88
C CYS A 470 21.11 -32.30 -5.52
N GLY A 471 20.67 -33.47 -5.02
CA GLY A 471 21.10 -34.06 -3.75
C GLY A 471 19.94 -34.37 -2.80
N GLU A 472 20.25 -35.04 -1.70
CA GLU A 472 19.25 -35.46 -0.70
C GLU A 472 18.63 -34.24 0.00
N ILE A 473 17.30 -34.15 -0.01
CA ILE A 473 16.54 -33.03 0.55
C ILE A 473 16.25 -33.30 2.02
N GLU A 474 17.02 -32.65 2.90
CA GLU A 474 16.90 -32.78 4.37
C GLU A 474 15.57 -32.22 4.91
N TRP A 475 15.06 -31.14 4.31
CA TRP A 475 13.82 -30.50 4.76
C TRP A 475 13.12 -29.78 3.61
N LEU A 476 11.81 -30.02 3.47
CA LEU A 476 10.94 -29.39 2.49
C LEU A 476 9.60 -29.05 3.16
N LYS A 477 9.13 -27.83 2.96
CA LYS A 477 7.81 -27.38 3.41
C LYS A 477 7.14 -26.62 2.27
N VAL A 478 6.07 -27.18 1.73
CA VAL A 478 5.18 -26.48 0.80
C VAL A 478 4.16 -25.71 1.64
N ALA A 479 4.04 -24.40 1.45
CA ALA A 479 2.98 -23.62 2.09
C ALA A 479 1.63 -23.99 1.44
N THR A 480 0.71 -24.55 2.21
CA THR A 480 -0.64 -24.96 1.78
C THR A 480 -1.70 -24.25 2.61
N PHE A 481 -2.84 -23.88 2.00
CA PHE A 481 -3.98 -23.31 2.71
C PHE A 481 -4.66 -24.37 3.61
N GLU A 482 -5.01 -24.00 4.84
CA GLU A 482 -5.50 -24.88 5.92
C GLU A 482 -6.88 -25.54 5.70
N ASP A 483 -7.57 -25.29 4.57
CA ASP A 483 -8.90 -25.89 4.30
C ASP A 483 -8.99 -26.77 3.03
N SER A 484 -7.89 -27.09 2.32
CA SER A 484 -7.99 -28.04 1.19
C SER A 484 -6.72 -28.81 0.79
N GLY A 485 -5.58 -28.61 1.47
CA GLY A 485 -4.33 -29.29 1.12
C GLY A 485 -3.70 -28.86 -0.22
N LYS A 486 -4.09 -27.70 -0.77
CA LYS A 486 -3.49 -27.11 -1.98
C LYS A 486 -2.59 -25.91 -1.65
N SER A 487 -1.55 -25.72 -2.45
CA SER A 487 -0.46 -24.75 -2.19
C SER A 487 -0.88 -23.29 -2.40
N GLU A 488 -0.27 -22.39 -1.62
CA GLU A 488 -0.64 -20.97 -1.51
C GLU A 488 -0.24 -20.14 -2.75
N GLY A 489 -1.22 -19.80 -3.58
CA GLY A 489 -1.19 -18.71 -4.56
C GLY A 489 -2.53 -17.97 -4.47
N GLY A 490 -2.58 -16.68 -4.79
CA GLY A 490 -3.82 -15.92 -4.61
C GLY A 490 -4.92 -16.33 -5.59
N ASP A 491 -6.16 -16.44 -5.09
CA ASP A 491 -7.28 -15.90 -5.85
C ASP A 491 -8.44 -15.45 -4.95
N ARG A 492 -9.09 -14.35 -5.36
CA ARG A 492 -10.50 -14.08 -5.06
C ARG A 492 -11.27 -14.23 -6.36
N ASP A 493 -12.08 -15.27 -6.34
CA ASP A 493 -13.33 -15.51 -7.04
C ASP A 493 -13.32 -15.82 -8.53
N GLY A 494 -13.72 -17.07 -8.79
CA GLY A 494 -14.39 -17.44 -10.02
C GLY A 494 -15.68 -16.66 -10.22
N ARG A 495 -15.89 -16.29 -11.48
CA ARG A 495 -17.13 -16.66 -12.16
C ARG A 495 -16.98 -18.05 -12.75
#